data_AF-A0AAI8ZUU8-F1
#
_entry.id   AF-A0AAI8ZUU8-F1
#
_cell.length_a   1.000
_cell.length_b   1.000
_cell.length_c   1.000
_cell.angle_alpha   90.00
_cell.angle_beta   90.00
_cell.angle_gamma   90.00
#
_symmetry.space_group_name_H-M   'P 1'
#
loop_
_entity.id
_entity.type
_entity.pdbx_description
1 polymer ?
#
loop_
_entity_poly.entity_id
_entity_poly.type
_entity_poly.pdbx_seq_one_letter_code
_entity_poly.pdbx_strand_id
1 'polypeptide(L)' 'METTIENAIRSVARGCRTEIIEATDGKPIQEHDKLITEILDRHAKKITSLPPDTFPAKRWLSYYVRQIDKEIRGQNG' A
#
# COMPACT_ATOMS: atom_id res chain seq x y z
N MET A 1 5.58 -16.55 -4.86
CA MET A 1 6.38 -15.38 -4.45
C MET A 1 7.21 -15.80 -3.26
N GLU A 2 8.50 -15.45 -3.22
CA GLU A 2 9.31 -15.76 -2.04
C GLU A 2 8.76 -15.01 -0.81
N THR A 3 8.66 -15.69 0.33
CA THR A 3 8.12 -15.14 1.57
C THR A 3 8.84 -13.87 2.02
N THR A 4 10.14 -13.78 1.75
CA THR A 4 10.97 -12.59 2.02
C THR A 4 10.48 -11.36 1.25
N ILE A 5 10.19 -11.52 -0.05
CA ILE A 5 9.73 -10.42 -0.93
C ILE A 5 8.31 -10.02 -0.54
N GLU A 6 7.44 -11.00 -0.27
CA GLU A 6 6.09 -10.74 0.20
C GLU A 6 6.10 -9.95 1.51
N ASN A 7 6.92 -10.33 2.49
CA ASN A 7 7.05 -9.61 3.75
C ASN A 7 7.61 -8.20 3.57
N ALA A 8 8.57 -8.01 2.65
CA ALA A 8 9.10 -6.70 2.32
C ALA A 8 8.00 -5.78 1.74
N ILE A 9 7.20 -6.28 0.80
CA ILE A 9 6.09 -5.51 0.22
C ILE A 9 5.00 -5.25 1.27
N ARG A 10 4.67 -6.22 2.12
CA ARG A 10 3.71 -6.01 3.23
C ARG A 10 4.20 -4.94 4.21
N SER A 11 5.50 -4.88 4.50
CA SER A 11 6.07 -3.85 5.36
C SER A 11 5.87 -2.45 4.75
N VAL A 12 6.19 -2.29 3.46
CA VAL A 12 5.96 -1.03 2.72
C VAL A 12 4.46 -0.71 2.65
N ALA A 13 3.60 -1.71 2.41
CA ALA A 13 2.15 -1.53 2.34
C ALA A 13 1.53 -1.08 3.67
N ARG A 14 2.04 -1.57 4.82
CA ARG A 14 1.61 -1.08 6.15
C ARG A 14 1.92 0.40 6.32
N GLY A 15 3.15 0.81 6.00
CA GLY A 15 3.55 2.22 6.05
C GLY A 15 2.72 3.09 5.09
N CYS A 16 2.51 2.60 3.87
CA CYS A 16 1.65 3.27 2.88
C CYS A 16 0.22 3.46 3.39
N ARG A 17 -0.36 2.44 4.05
CA ARG A 17 -1.71 2.54 4.62
C ARG A 17 -1.79 3.58 5.72
N THR A 18 -0.84 3.59 6.66
CA THR A 18 -0.80 4.57 7.74
C THR A 18 -0.73 5.99 7.19
N GLU A 19 0.18 6.24 6.25
CA GLU A 19 0.32 7.57 5.62
C GLU A 19 -0.93 7.96 4.82
N ILE A 20 -1.61 7.01 4.16
CA ILE A 20 -2.91 7.28 3.50
C ILE A 20 -3.96 7.71 4.53
N ILE A 21 -4.08 7.01 5.66
CA ILE A 21 -5.07 7.35 6.68
C ILE A 21 -4.78 8.73 7.26
N GLU A 22 -3.53 8.99 7.67
CA GLU A 22 -3.11 10.29 8.20
C GLU A 22 -3.30 11.43 7.19
N ALA A 23 -2.99 11.18 5.91
CA ALA A 23 -3.13 12.20 4.88
C ALA A 23 -4.58 12.46 4.48
N THR A 24 -5.46 11.46 4.57
CA THR A 24 -6.89 11.57 4.22
C THR A 24 -7.77 11.97 5.40
N ASP A 25 -7.28 11.85 6.64
CA ASP A 25 -7.99 12.23 7.85
C ASP A 25 -8.35 13.72 7.83
N GLY A 26 -9.61 14.03 8.12
CA GLY A 26 -10.15 15.39 8.08
C GLY A 26 -10.21 16.06 6.70
N LYS A 27 -9.80 15.40 5.61
CA LYS A 27 -9.82 15.97 4.25
C LYS A 27 -11.08 15.61 3.45
N PRO A 28 -11.48 16.44 2.47
CA PRO A 28 -12.54 16.12 1.53
C PRO A 28 -12.19 14.92 0.64
N ILE A 29 -13.18 14.08 0.32
CA ILE A 29 -13.05 12.90 -0.55
C ILE A 29 -12.44 13.25 -1.92
N GLN A 30 -12.70 14.46 -2.43
CA GLN A 30 -12.16 14.95 -3.70
C GLN A 30 -10.62 15.06 -3.69
N GLU A 31 -10.01 15.32 -2.53
CA GLU A 31 -8.55 15.35 -2.36
C GLU A 31 -7.95 13.96 -2.12
N HIS A 32 -8.76 13.00 -1.66
CA HIS A 32 -8.28 11.67 -1.26
C HIS A 32 -7.62 10.94 -2.43
N ASP A 33 -8.24 10.97 -3.61
CA ASP A 33 -7.72 10.23 -4.78
C ASP A 33 -6.32 10.70 -5.19
N LYS A 34 -6.10 12.02 -5.18
CA LYS A 34 -4.79 12.62 -5.46
C LYS A 34 -3.76 12.22 -4.39
N LEU A 35 -4.11 12.35 -3.12
CA LEU A 35 -3.22 12.02 -2.01
C LEU A 35 -2.85 10.54 -1.99
N ILE A 36 -3.84 9.66 -2.15
CA ILE A 36 -3.64 8.21 -2.23
C ILE A 36 -2.72 7.88 -3.40
N THR A 37 -2.93 8.49 -4.57
CA THR A 37 -2.10 8.26 -5.76
C THR A 37 -0.64 8.70 -5.53
N GLU A 38 -0.42 9.88 -4.95
CA GLU A 38 0.93 10.38 -4.65
C GLU A 38 1.66 9.50 -3.62
N ILE A 39 0.96 9.07 -2.57
CA ILE A 39 1.51 8.21 -1.53
C ILE A 39 1.85 6.82 -2.12
N LEU A 40 0.95 6.23 -2.91
CA LEU A 40 1.19 4.96 -3.58
C LEU A 40 2.41 5.03 -4.50
N ASP A 41 2.57 6.10 -5.29
CA ASP A 41 3.73 6.26 -6.17
C ASP A 41 5.04 6.42 -5.38
N ARG A 42 5.02 7.16 -4.27
CA ARG A 42 6.20 7.33 -3.41
C ARG A 42 6.64 6.01 -2.78
N HIS A 43 5.71 5.23 -2.27
CA HIS A 43 6.01 3.93 -1.64
C HIS A 43 6.35 2.85 -2.67
N ALA A 44 5.74 2.89 -3.86
CA ALA A 44 6.08 1.95 -4.93
C ALA A 44 7.55 2.04 -5.35
N LYS A 45 8.15 3.25 -5.32
CA LYS A 45 9.58 3.45 -5.60
C LYS A 45 10.51 2.81 -4.57
N LYS A 46 10.03 2.58 -3.34
CA LYS A 46 10.81 1.88 -2.29
C LYS A 46 10.87 0.37 -2.54
N ILE A 47 10.01 -0.15 -3.41
CA ILE A 47 10.02 -1.56 -3.81
C ILE A 47 11.04 -1.70 -4.95
N THR A 48 12.30 -1.92 -4.59
CA THR A 48 13.42 -2.07 -5.54
C THR A 48 13.62 -3.50 -6.00
N SER A 49 13.18 -4.47 -5.20
CA SER A 49 13.37 -5.90 -5.45
C SER A 49 12.04 -6.56 -5.79
N LEU A 50 11.66 -6.52 -7.06
CA LEU A 50 10.58 -7.35 -7.60
C LEU A 50 11.18 -8.49 -8.42
N PRO A 51 10.56 -9.69 -8.38
CA PRO A 51 10.96 -10.75 -9.29
C PRO A 51 10.77 -10.28 -10.74
N PRO A 52 11.67 -10.67 -11.67
CA PRO A 52 11.44 -10.47 -13.09
C PRO A 52 10.11 -11.11 -13.51
N ASP A 53 9.42 -10.53 -14.50
CA ASP A 53 8.08 -10.93 -14.98
C ASP A 53 6.91 -10.78 -14.00
N THR A 54 7.01 -9.91 -12.99
CA THR A 54 5.89 -9.63 -12.08
C THR A 54 5.17 -8.32 -12.38
N PHE A 55 3.94 -8.20 -11.87
CA PHE A 55 3.17 -6.96 -11.96
C PHE A 55 3.95 -5.76 -11.40
N PRO A 56 3.67 -4.53 -11.88
CA PRO A 56 4.33 -3.33 -11.39
C PRO A 56 4.20 -3.18 -9.86
N ALA A 57 5.24 -2.62 -9.22
CA ALA A 57 5.29 -2.34 -7.78
C ALA A 57 4.03 -1.66 -7.24
N LYS A 58 3.49 -0.70 -8.00
CA LYS A 58 2.26 0.01 -7.66
C LYS A 58 1.03 -0.91 -7.54
N ARG A 59 0.91 -1.91 -8.43
CA ARG A 59 -0.21 -2.85 -8.43
C ARG A 59 -0.11 -3.80 -7.24
N TRP A 60 1.10 -4.29 -6.93
CA TRP A 60 1.36 -5.07 -5.71
C TRP A 60 1.05 -4.28 -4.46
N LEU A 61 1.54 -3.04 -4.38
CA LEU A 61 1.30 -2.17 -3.24
C LEU A 61 -0.20 -1.92 -3.02
N SER A 62 -0.93 -1.57 -4.07
CA SER A 62 -2.39 -1.37 -3.98
C SER A 62 -3.13 -2.63 -3.52
N TYR A 63 -2.71 -3.81 -4.00
CA TYR A 63 -3.26 -5.10 -3.57
C TYR A 63 -3.02 -5.35 -2.08
N TYR A 64 -1.78 -5.25 -1.61
CA TYR A 64 -1.45 -5.52 -0.21
C TYR A 64 -2.01 -4.46 0.75
N VAL A 65 -2.07 -3.18 0.35
CA VAL A 65 -2.73 -2.13 1.15
C VAL A 65 -4.19 -2.49 1.38
N ARG A 66 -4.91 -2.94 0.34
CA ARG A 66 -6.31 -3.41 0.47
C ARG A 66 -6.43 -4.68 1.29
N GLN A 67 -5.49 -5.62 1.14
CA GLN A 67 -5.48 -6.86 1.93
C GLN A 67 -5.29 -6.54 3.42
N ILE A 68 -4.28 -5.74 3.77
CA ILE A 68 -4.01 -5.33 5.16
C ILE A 68 -5.18 -4.53 5.73
N ASP A 69 -5.78 -3.64 4.94
CA ASP A 69 -6.95 -2.89 5.40
C ASP A 69 -8.12 -3.82 5.74
N LYS A 70 -8.37 -4.85 4.91
CA LYS A 70 -9.36 -5.88 5.20
C LYS A 70 -9.00 -6.73 6.43
N GLU A 71 -7.74 -7.11 6.58
CA GLU A 71 -7.27 -7.88 7.75
C GLU A 71 -7.49 -7.10 9.05
N ILE A 72 -7.11 -5.82 9.07
CA ILE A 72 -7.28 -4.94 10.24
C ILE A 72 -8.76 -4.67 10.52
N ARG A 73 -9.57 -4.37 9.49
CA ARG A 73 -11.01 -4.16 9.67
C ARG A 73 -11.75 -5.44 10.07
N GLY A 74 -11.31 -6.59 9.57
CA GLY A 74 -11.90 -7.90 9.86
C GLY A 74 -11.50 -8.47 11.22
N GLN A 75 -10.42 -7.99 11.84
CA GLN A 75 -10.05 -8.34 13.23
C GLN A 75 -10.91 -7.65 14.29
N ASN A 76 -11.72 -6.66 13.91
CA ASN A 76 -12.70 -6.00 14.80
C ASN A 76 -14.09 -6.67 14.77
N GLY A 77 -14.19 -7.92 14.30
CA GLY A 77 -15.43 -8.71 14.25
C GLY A 77 -15.56 -9.70 15.40
#